data_AF-A0AAQ4E867-F1
#
_entry.id   AF-A0AAQ4E867-F1
#
_cell.length_a   1.000
_cell.length_b   1.000
_cell.length_c   1.000
_cell.angle_alpha   90.00
_cell.angle_beta   90.00
_cell.angle_gamma   90.00
#
_symmetry.space_group_name_H-M   'P 1'
#
loop_
_entity.id
_entity.type
_entity.pdbx_description
1 polymer ?
#
loop_
_entity_poly.entity_id
_entity_poly.type
_entity_poly.pdbx_seq_one_letter_code
_entity_poly.pdbx_strand_id
1 'polypeptide(L)'
;MGLMSAWDGTRKGVGGHFILAGDPKQLGPVIRSRLTQHYDFDVSLLERLMDCEPYKRMENGYYNPQMLTKLRKNFRSHADIIEVPNKLFYENELQVHGDEMIINSMTSWEKLPRKGCPLIFHGVCGRDLRESSCPSYYNPEEIKVVLSYVTSLLEGKSGLGVRIRCQDIGIVSPYRKQVLKIRAMLEKRGIEGVSVGSTEEFQGQERLVMIISTVRSDSNLLQNDFRHRLGFLKNRKRFNVAVTRAKALLIIVGNPFTLRSDHCWQRLLELCRKKGALCGVPYNDGEEYMRDLGDRFAKAGIGEVFSLEDELVFKGQIPITQKTLQEEPQWREEL
;
A
#
# COMPACT_ATOMS: atom_id res chain seq x y z
N MET A 1 14.22 -9.20 -5.63
CA MET A 1 14.63 -10.51 -5.08
C MET A 1 16.03 -10.82 -5.54
N GLY A 2 16.94 -11.15 -4.63
CA GLY A 2 18.30 -11.59 -4.95
C GLY A 2 18.64 -12.93 -4.31
N LEU A 3 19.46 -13.74 -4.99
CA LEU A 3 20.00 -15.01 -4.48
C LEU A 3 21.45 -14.82 -4.06
N MET A 4 21.84 -15.33 -2.90
CA MET A 4 23.21 -15.21 -2.37
C MET A 4 23.79 -16.53 -1.89
N SER A 5 25.02 -16.87 -2.30
CA SER A 5 25.72 -18.11 -1.94
C SER A 5 26.85 -17.92 -0.92
N ALA A 6 26.95 -18.77 0.10
CA ALA A 6 28.07 -18.73 1.05
C ALA A 6 29.44 -18.99 0.38
N TRP A 7 30.41 -18.10 0.60
CA TRP A 7 31.79 -18.24 0.13
C TRP A 7 32.76 -18.48 1.30
N ASP A 8 33.61 -19.51 1.17
CA ASP A 8 34.75 -19.78 2.04
C ASP A 8 35.98 -20.05 1.18
N GLY A 9 36.91 -19.10 1.12
CA GLY A 9 38.12 -19.19 0.31
C GLY A 9 39.18 -20.18 0.84
N THR A 10 38.98 -20.74 2.04
CA THR A 10 40.00 -21.55 2.75
C THR A 10 39.64 -23.03 2.88
N ARG A 11 38.34 -23.39 2.77
CA ARG A 11 37.91 -24.79 2.87
C ARG A 11 37.93 -25.52 1.53
N LYS A 12 38.84 -26.50 1.41
CA LYS A 12 38.77 -27.58 0.40
C LYS A 12 37.94 -28.74 0.98
N GLY A 13 36.71 -28.93 0.49
CA GLY A 13 35.81 -30.02 0.89
C GLY A 13 34.44 -29.88 0.23
N VAL A 14 33.53 -30.86 0.43
CA VAL A 14 32.12 -30.74 0.01
C VAL A 14 31.44 -29.70 0.89
N GLY A 15 31.59 -28.43 0.52
CA GLY A 15 31.00 -27.31 1.22
C GLY A 15 29.48 -27.36 1.19
N GLY A 16 28.84 -26.90 2.26
CA GLY A 16 27.39 -26.69 2.27
C GLY A 16 27.04 -25.48 1.41
N HIS A 17 26.08 -25.62 0.50
CA HIS A 17 25.51 -24.50 -0.24
C HIS A 17 24.38 -23.87 0.59
N PHE A 18 24.49 -22.57 0.85
CA PHE A 18 23.46 -21.79 1.52
C PHE A 18 22.96 -20.72 0.57
N ILE A 19 21.65 -20.68 0.31
CA ILE A 19 21.03 -19.70 -0.59
C ILE A 19 20.10 -18.81 0.24
N LEU A 20 20.40 -17.51 0.29
CA LEU A 20 19.47 -16.51 0.83
C LEU A 20 18.69 -15.86 -0.30
N ALA A 21 17.37 -15.87 -0.18
CA ALA A 21 16.45 -15.18 -1.09
C ALA A 21 15.68 -14.10 -0.32
N GLY A 22 15.69 -12.87 -0.84
CA GLY A 22 14.96 -11.78 -0.21
C GLY A 22 14.99 -10.49 -1.01
N ASP A 23 14.30 -9.48 -0.49
CA ASP A 23 14.31 -8.13 -1.04
C ASP A 23 14.57 -7.11 0.08
N PRO A 24 15.80 -6.55 0.17
CA PRO A 24 16.16 -5.59 1.21
C PRO A 24 15.38 -4.27 1.10
N LYS A 25 14.69 -4.02 -0.02
CA LYS A 25 13.86 -2.82 -0.24
C LYS A 25 12.39 -3.03 0.14
N GLN A 26 12.00 -4.24 0.55
CA GLN A 26 10.67 -4.55 1.09
C GLN A 26 10.71 -4.66 2.62
N LEU A 27 9.61 -5.08 3.24
CA LEU A 27 9.47 -5.14 4.70
C LEU A 27 10.58 -5.98 5.35
N GLY A 28 11.23 -5.39 6.35
CA GLY A 28 12.19 -6.06 7.22
C GLY A 28 11.52 -6.69 8.47
N PRO A 29 12.31 -7.20 9.41
CA PRO A 29 11.79 -7.79 10.64
C PRO A 29 11.02 -6.76 11.50
N VAL A 30 9.94 -7.22 12.14
CA VAL A 30 9.12 -6.37 13.02
C VAL A 30 9.72 -6.35 14.42
N ILE A 31 10.24 -5.20 14.83
CA ILE A 31 10.91 -5.03 16.12
C ILE A 31 10.06 -4.20 17.08
N ARG A 32 9.72 -4.80 18.23
CA ARG A 32 8.91 -4.14 19.26
C ARG A 32 9.75 -3.34 20.25
N SER A 33 10.85 -3.92 20.72
CA SER A 33 11.73 -3.26 21.69
C SER A 33 12.35 -1.99 21.08
N ARG A 34 12.39 -0.91 21.86
CA ARG A 34 13.08 0.33 21.46
C ARG A 34 14.60 0.21 21.60
N LEU A 35 15.05 -0.63 22.54
CA LEU A 35 16.47 -0.83 22.81
C LEU A 35 17.17 -1.49 21.62
N THR A 36 16.51 -2.48 21.00
CA THR A 36 17.06 -3.23 19.86
C THR A 36 17.21 -2.41 18.59
N GLN A 37 16.55 -1.25 18.48
CA GLN A 37 16.76 -0.31 17.36
C GLN A 37 18.11 0.38 17.44
N HIS A 38 18.67 0.58 18.64
CA HIS A 38 20.00 1.18 18.80
C HIS A 38 21.12 0.20 18.44
N TYR A 39 20.79 -1.08 18.25
CA TYR A 39 21.73 -2.15 17.96
C TYR A 39 21.46 -2.80 16.58
N ASP A 40 20.76 -2.11 15.68
CA ASP A 40 20.52 -2.51 14.29
C ASP A 40 19.89 -3.91 14.10
N PHE A 41 19.10 -4.38 15.06
CA PHE A 41 18.42 -5.67 14.92
C PHE A 41 17.39 -5.66 13.77
N ASP A 42 16.99 -4.48 13.29
CA ASP A 42 16.05 -4.32 12.18
C ASP A 42 16.70 -4.53 10.81
N VAL A 43 18.03 -4.71 10.77
CA VAL A 43 18.79 -5.06 9.58
C VAL A 43 18.80 -6.59 9.40
N SER A 44 18.21 -7.06 8.30
CA SER A 44 18.21 -8.49 7.99
C SER A 44 19.62 -9.01 7.70
N LEU A 45 19.83 -10.32 7.88
CA LEU A 45 21.12 -10.95 7.54
C LEU A 45 21.52 -10.69 6.07
N LEU A 46 20.54 -10.69 5.16
CA LEU A 46 20.76 -10.37 3.75
C LEU A 46 21.24 -8.92 3.58
N GLU A 47 20.57 -7.95 4.22
CA GLU A 47 20.98 -6.53 4.19
C GLU A 47 22.41 -6.38 4.73
N ARG A 48 22.70 -7.00 5.88
CA ARG A 48 24.03 -6.93 6.49
C ARG A 48 25.12 -7.52 5.61
N LEU A 49 24.86 -8.67 4.99
CA LEU A 49 25.84 -9.32 4.10
C LEU A 49 26.09 -8.50 2.83
N MET A 50 25.08 -7.84 2.28
CA MET A 50 25.22 -6.96 1.10
C MET A 50 26.14 -5.76 1.31
N ASP A 51 26.47 -5.42 2.57
CA ASP A 51 27.42 -4.36 2.91
C ASP A 51 28.82 -4.89 3.26
N CYS A 52 29.01 -6.22 3.30
CA CYS A 52 30.27 -6.87 3.62
C CYS A 52 30.93 -7.48 2.37
N GLU A 53 32.27 -7.55 2.35
CA GLU A 53 32.98 -8.35 1.35
C GLU A 53 32.72 -9.85 1.57
N PRO A 54 32.57 -10.67 0.51
CA PRO A 54 32.69 -10.35 -0.92
C PRO A 54 31.37 -9.92 -1.61
N TYR A 55 30.29 -9.69 -0.87
CA TYR A 55 28.95 -9.41 -1.43
C TYR A 55 28.66 -7.92 -1.67
N LYS A 56 29.50 -7.04 -1.15
CA LYS A 56 29.43 -5.59 -1.35
C LYS A 56 29.47 -5.25 -2.85
N ARG A 57 28.81 -4.14 -3.22
CA ARG A 57 28.93 -3.58 -4.58
C ARG A 57 30.40 -3.30 -4.89
N MET A 58 30.82 -3.72 -6.08
CA MET A 58 32.14 -3.40 -6.62
C MET A 58 32.19 -1.92 -7.00
N GLU A 59 33.40 -1.38 -7.19
CA GLU A 59 33.61 0.04 -7.56
C GLU A 59 32.91 0.44 -8.87
N ASN A 60 32.67 -0.51 -9.77
CA ASN A 60 31.91 -0.32 -11.00
C ASN A 60 30.38 -0.15 -10.78
N GLY A 61 29.90 -0.22 -9.53
CA GLY A 61 28.50 -0.07 -9.16
C GLY A 61 27.67 -1.35 -9.23
N TYR A 62 28.23 -2.46 -9.71
CA TYR A 62 27.55 -3.74 -9.86
C TYR A 62 27.91 -4.73 -8.74
N TYR A 63 27.03 -5.71 -8.53
CA TYR A 63 27.31 -6.85 -7.67
C TYR A 63 28.01 -7.96 -8.46
N ASN A 64 28.85 -8.75 -7.79
CA ASN A 64 29.43 -9.93 -8.40
C ASN A 64 28.31 -10.94 -8.72
N PRO A 65 28.04 -11.26 -10.01
CA PRO A 65 26.93 -12.13 -10.41
C PRO A 65 27.07 -13.57 -9.88
N GLN A 66 28.29 -14.02 -9.57
CA GLN A 66 28.53 -15.34 -8.98
C GLN A 66 28.07 -15.41 -7.51
N MET A 67 28.03 -14.26 -6.82
CA MET A 67 27.71 -14.18 -5.39
C MET A 67 26.32 -13.63 -5.13
N LEU A 68 25.87 -12.65 -5.92
CA LEU A 68 24.57 -12.02 -5.78
C LEU A 68 23.93 -11.80 -7.16
N THR A 69 22.80 -12.47 -7.39
CA THR A 69 22.01 -12.31 -8.62
C THR A 69 20.73 -11.53 -8.36
N LYS A 70 20.53 -10.39 -9.03
CA LYS A 70 19.27 -9.63 -9.00
C LYS A 70 18.29 -10.17 -10.04
N LEU A 71 17.06 -10.49 -9.63
CA LEU A 71 15.97 -10.79 -10.56
C LEU A 71 15.35 -9.49 -11.07
N ARG A 72 15.56 -9.19 -12.36
CA ARG A 72 15.16 -7.93 -13.00
C ARG A 72 13.81 -7.97 -13.71
N LYS A 73 13.38 -9.14 -14.18
CA LYS A 73 12.12 -9.30 -14.91
C LYS A 73 10.94 -9.35 -13.94
N ASN A 74 10.03 -8.39 -14.05
CA ASN A 74 8.80 -8.30 -13.28
C ASN A 74 7.63 -8.85 -14.11
N PHE A 75 7.05 -9.96 -13.66
CA PHE A 75 5.94 -10.64 -14.33
C PHE A 75 4.56 -10.30 -13.73
N ARG A 76 4.50 -9.33 -12.82
CA ARG A 76 3.30 -9.04 -12.03
C ARG A 76 2.50 -7.87 -12.56
N SER A 77 3.16 -6.74 -12.73
CA SER A 77 2.50 -5.43 -12.69
C SER A 77 2.66 -4.67 -14.02
N HIS A 78 1.65 -3.86 -14.34
CA HIS A 78 1.73 -2.90 -15.45
C HIS A 78 2.89 -1.90 -15.28
N ALA A 79 3.45 -1.43 -16.40
CA ALA A 79 4.58 -0.49 -16.45
C ALA A 79 4.36 0.75 -15.57
N ASP A 80 3.18 1.36 -15.66
CA ASP A 80 2.82 2.56 -14.92
C ASP A 80 2.82 2.35 -13.40
N ILE A 81 2.43 1.17 -12.93
CA ILE A 81 2.38 0.83 -11.49
C ILE A 81 3.81 0.71 -10.95
N ILE A 82 4.71 0.09 -11.72
CA ILE A 82 6.09 -0.15 -11.27
C ILE A 82 7.00 1.06 -11.48
N GLU A 83 6.63 2.05 -12.27
CA GLU A 83 7.51 3.17 -12.66
C GLU A 83 8.13 3.87 -11.43
N VAL A 84 7.31 4.22 -10.43
CA VAL A 84 7.80 4.90 -9.22
C VAL A 84 8.63 3.96 -8.34
N PRO A 85 8.16 2.74 -7.98
CA PRO A 85 9.00 1.80 -7.23
C PRO A 85 10.33 1.49 -7.93
N ASN A 86 10.32 1.30 -9.25
CA ASN A 86 11.51 0.99 -10.04
C ASN A 86 12.55 2.11 -9.95
N LYS A 87 12.10 3.37 -10.09
CA LYS A 87 12.97 4.53 -9.97
C LYS A 87 13.50 4.75 -8.55
N LEU A 88 12.66 4.57 -7.53
CA LEU A 88 13.00 4.92 -6.14
C LEU A 88 13.78 3.83 -5.40
N PHE A 89 13.59 2.56 -5.74
CA PHE A 89 14.13 1.43 -4.97
C PHE A 89 15.07 0.53 -5.78
N TYR A 90 14.95 0.50 -7.10
CA TYR A 90 15.62 -0.49 -7.94
C TYR A 90 16.41 0.11 -9.11
N GLU A 91 16.75 1.41 -9.05
CA GLU A 91 17.66 2.08 -10.01
C GLU A 91 17.23 1.93 -11.48
N ASN A 92 15.92 1.80 -11.74
CA ASN A 92 15.34 1.51 -13.06
C ASN A 92 15.78 0.17 -13.69
N GLU A 93 16.29 -0.78 -12.90
CA GLU A 93 16.72 -2.09 -13.40
C GLU A 93 15.55 -3.05 -13.66
N LEU A 94 14.35 -2.80 -13.12
CA LEU A 94 13.20 -3.70 -13.32
C LEU A 94 12.62 -3.55 -14.73
N GLN A 95 12.35 -4.70 -15.35
CA GLN A 95 11.79 -4.81 -16.70
C GLN A 95 10.40 -5.42 -16.65
N VAL A 96 9.42 -4.82 -17.32
CA VAL A 96 8.06 -5.35 -17.40
C VAL A 96 8.05 -6.56 -18.32
N HIS A 97 7.61 -7.71 -17.82
CA HIS A 97 7.41 -8.96 -18.56
C HIS A 97 6.09 -9.64 -18.13
N GLY A 98 5.18 -8.90 -17.48
CA GLY A 98 3.88 -9.43 -17.10
C GLY A 98 3.03 -9.79 -18.32
N ASP A 99 2.15 -10.77 -18.17
CA ASP A 99 1.19 -11.16 -19.22
C ASP A 99 0.34 -9.94 -19.61
N GLU A 100 0.42 -9.53 -20.87
CA GLU A 100 -0.28 -8.36 -21.41
C GLU A 100 -1.80 -8.43 -21.21
N MET A 101 -2.40 -9.63 -21.26
CA MET A 101 -3.84 -9.78 -21.03
C MET A 101 -4.22 -9.44 -19.59
N ILE A 102 -3.37 -9.81 -18.63
CA ILE A 102 -3.60 -9.57 -17.21
C ILE A 102 -3.29 -8.12 -16.87
N ILE A 103 -2.09 -7.63 -17.20
CA ILE A 103 -1.65 -6.28 -16.79
C ILE A 103 -2.46 -5.17 -17.47
N ASN A 104 -2.95 -5.42 -18.70
CA ASN A 104 -3.77 -4.44 -19.43
C ASN A 104 -5.26 -4.60 -19.18
N SER A 105 -5.72 -5.64 -18.47
CA SER A 105 -7.14 -5.97 -18.28
C SER A 105 -8.00 -4.79 -17.78
N MET A 106 -7.41 -3.89 -16.98
CA MET A 106 -8.10 -2.75 -16.38
C MET A 106 -7.86 -1.41 -17.08
N THR A 107 -7.02 -1.36 -18.11
CA THR A 107 -6.62 -0.10 -18.80
C THR A 107 -7.78 0.60 -19.52
N SER A 108 -8.83 -0.14 -19.86
CA SER A 108 -10.03 0.34 -20.55
C SER A 108 -11.24 0.51 -19.62
N TRP A 109 -11.07 0.32 -18.30
CA TRP A 109 -12.16 0.45 -17.33
C TRP A 109 -12.81 1.84 -17.34
N GLU A 110 -14.14 1.90 -17.23
CA GLU A 110 -14.95 3.12 -17.41
C GLU A 110 -14.64 4.22 -16.41
N LYS A 111 -14.33 3.85 -15.16
CA LYS A 111 -14.07 4.79 -14.06
C LYS A 111 -12.62 5.32 -14.04
N LEU A 112 -11.77 4.95 -15.00
CA LEU A 112 -10.43 5.50 -15.10
C LEU A 112 -10.49 6.98 -15.52
N PRO A 113 -9.78 7.89 -14.83
CA PRO A 113 -9.66 9.29 -15.24
C PRO A 113 -9.06 9.44 -16.65
N ARG A 114 -8.12 8.55 -17.00
CA ARG A 114 -7.53 8.46 -18.33
C ARG A 114 -7.41 7.01 -18.78
N LYS A 115 -7.95 6.71 -19.96
CA LYS A 115 -7.79 5.40 -20.61
C LYS A 115 -6.33 5.08 -20.88
N GLY A 116 -5.93 3.82 -20.69
CA GLY A 116 -4.55 3.37 -20.87
C GLY A 116 -3.66 3.50 -19.63
N CYS A 117 -4.09 4.23 -18.59
CA CYS A 117 -3.31 4.42 -17.37
C CYS A 117 -3.98 3.71 -16.18
N PRO A 118 -3.49 2.54 -15.74
CA PRO A 118 -4.06 1.76 -14.63
C PRO A 118 -3.66 2.30 -13.24
N LEU A 119 -3.69 3.63 -13.10
CA LEU A 119 -3.46 4.33 -11.86
C LEU A 119 -4.64 5.25 -11.60
N ILE A 120 -5.09 5.27 -10.35
CA ILE A 120 -6.04 6.27 -9.87
C ILE A 120 -5.52 6.77 -8.53
N PHE A 121 -5.39 8.08 -8.41
CA PHE A 121 -5.24 8.72 -7.12
C PHE A 121 -6.49 9.57 -6.86
N HIS A 122 -7.30 9.14 -5.91
CA HIS A 122 -8.51 9.82 -5.46
C HIS A 122 -8.19 10.66 -4.22
N GLY A 123 -8.12 11.97 -4.41
CA GLY A 123 -7.91 12.93 -3.33
C GLY A 123 -9.13 13.04 -2.43
N VAL A 124 -8.95 12.75 -1.13
CA VAL A 124 -9.99 12.87 -0.10
C VAL A 124 -9.46 13.73 1.04
N CYS A 125 -10.12 14.85 1.33
CA CYS A 125 -9.88 15.63 2.54
C CYS A 125 -10.94 15.24 3.58
N GLY A 126 -10.71 14.11 4.26
CA GLY A 126 -11.62 13.56 5.27
C GLY A 126 -11.23 13.97 6.69
N ARG A 127 -11.94 13.42 7.68
CA ARG A 127 -11.60 13.61 9.10
C ARG A 127 -10.98 12.35 9.67
N ASP A 128 -9.84 12.52 10.33
CA ASP A 128 -9.22 11.47 11.14
C ASP A 128 -9.99 11.30 12.46
N LEU A 129 -10.86 10.30 12.52
CA LEU A 129 -11.62 9.97 13.72
C LEU A 129 -10.93 8.88 14.55
N ARG A 130 -11.16 8.90 15.86
CA ARG A 130 -10.68 7.90 16.82
C ARG A 130 -11.81 7.58 17.79
N GLU A 131 -12.02 6.30 18.06
CA GLU A 131 -12.96 5.85 19.10
C GLU A 131 -12.30 6.00 20.48
N SER A 132 -13.08 6.34 21.51
CA SER A 132 -12.56 6.48 22.89
C SER A 132 -11.97 5.17 23.43
N SER A 133 -12.43 4.02 22.94
CA SER A 133 -12.01 2.69 23.34
C SER A 133 -10.80 2.14 22.59
N CYS A 134 -10.23 2.84 21.60
CA CYS A 134 -9.11 2.31 20.82
C CYS A 134 -8.16 3.40 20.29
N PRO A 135 -6.83 3.21 20.37
CA PRO A 135 -5.87 4.23 19.92
C PRO A 135 -5.79 4.38 18.39
N SER A 136 -6.40 3.47 17.62
CA SER A 136 -6.29 3.43 16.15
C SER A 136 -7.32 4.34 15.47
N TYR A 137 -6.94 4.91 14.33
CA TYR A 137 -7.73 5.90 13.60
C TYR A 137 -8.45 5.28 12.41
N TYR A 138 -9.49 5.97 11.98
CA TYR A 138 -10.23 5.67 10.75
C TYR A 138 -10.73 6.97 10.11
N ASN A 139 -10.98 6.92 8.81
CA ASN A 139 -11.46 8.04 8.02
C ASN A 139 -12.70 7.58 7.25
N PRO A 140 -13.91 7.98 7.68
CA PRO A 140 -15.15 7.48 7.09
C PRO A 140 -15.35 7.99 5.66
N GLU A 141 -14.85 9.18 5.32
CA GLU A 141 -14.92 9.71 3.96
C GLU A 141 -14.07 8.87 2.99
N GLU A 142 -12.86 8.45 3.39
CA GLU A 142 -12.07 7.50 2.60
C GLU A 142 -12.76 6.14 2.46
N ILE A 143 -13.39 5.63 3.52
CA ILE A 143 -14.11 4.33 3.48
C ILE A 143 -15.23 4.38 2.43
N LYS A 144 -16.01 5.46 2.36
CA LYS A 144 -17.08 5.62 1.35
C LYS A 144 -16.52 5.51 -0.07
N VAL A 145 -15.41 6.20 -0.34
CA VAL A 145 -14.75 6.18 -1.65
C VAL A 145 -14.23 4.78 -1.99
N VAL A 146 -13.58 4.12 -1.02
CA VAL A 146 -13.11 2.73 -1.18
C VAL A 146 -14.28 1.80 -1.55
N LEU A 147 -15.40 1.86 -0.82
CA LEU A 147 -16.57 1.02 -1.09
C LEU A 147 -17.21 1.33 -2.44
N SER A 148 -17.24 2.60 -2.85
CA SER A 148 -17.73 3.01 -4.17
C SER A 148 -16.89 2.40 -5.30
N TYR A 149 -15.57 2.38 -5.15
CA TYR A 149 -14.68 1.72 -6.10
C TYR A 149 -14.85 0.20 -6.11
N VAL A 150 -14.93 -0.45 -4.94
CA VAL A 150 -15.19 -1.90 -4.87
C VAL A 150 -16.49 -2.25 -5.60
N THR A 151 -17.57 -1.50 -5.33
CA THR A 151 -18.87 -1.72 -5.97
C THR A 151 -18.76 -1.52 -7.49
N SER A 152 -18.13 -0.43 -7.94
CA SER A 152 -17.92 -0.14 -9.36
C SER A 152 -17.05 -1.19 -10.08
N LEU A 153 -16.11 -1.81 -9.36
CA LEU A 153 -15.25 -2.88 -9.91
C LEU A 153 -16.03 -4.19 -10.08
N LEU A 154 -16.93 -4.51 -9.15
CA LEU A 154 -17.75 -5.72 -9.18
C LEU A 154 -18.93 -5.63 -10.16
N GLU A 155 -19.50 -4.43 -10.33
CA GLU A 155 -20.58 -4.14 -11.29
C GLU A 155 -20.04 -3.91 -12.71
N GLY A 156 -18.86 -3.32 -12.82
CA GLY A 156 -18.26 -2.96 -14.10
C GLY A 156 -17.84 -4.18 -14.91
N LYS A 157 -18.14 -4.15 -16.22
CA LYS A 157 -17.42 -4.97 -17.19
C LYS A 157 -16.03 -4.34 -17.34
N SER A 158 -14.95 -5.02 -16.94
CA SER A 158 -13.62 -4.53 -17.31
C SER A 158 -13.55 -4.44 -18.84
N GLY A 159 -12.88 -3.43 -19.38
CA GLY A 159 -12.97 -3.13 -20.81
C GLY A 159 -12.25 -4.14 -21.72
N LEU A 160 -11.76 -5.26 -21.18
CA LEU A 160 -11.25 -6.43 -21.91
C LEU A 160 -12.10 -7.70 -21.65
N GLY A 161 -13.30 -7.56 -21.10
CA GLY A 161 -14.24 -8.67 -20.90
C GLY A 161 -13.96 -9.56 -19.67
N VAL A 162 -12.98 -9.20 -18.85
CA VAL A 162 -12.66 -9.93 -17.61
C VAL A 162 -13.60 -9.45 -16.49
N ARG A 163 -14.46 -10.34 -15.99
CA ARG A 163 -15.28 -10.00 -14.81
C ARG A 163 -14.41 -10.05 -13.56
N ILE A 164 -14.34 -8.93 -12.85
CA ILE A 164 -13.62 -8.85 -11.57
C ILE A 164 -14.44 -9.57 -10.50
N ARG A 165 -13.81 -10.48 -9.77
CA ARG A 165 -14.41 -11.15 -8.61
C ARG A 165 -13.87 -10.52 -7.33
N CYS A 166 -14.57 -10.71 -6.23
CA CYS A 166 -14.15 -10.20 -4.92
C CYS A 166 -12.71 -10.59 -4.56
N GLN A 167 -12.31 -11.84 -4.85
CA GLN A 167 -10.98 -12.37 -4.59
C GLN A 167 -9.86 -11.67 -5.38
N ASP A 168 -10.20 -11.02 -6.48
CA ASP A 168 -9.23 -10.32 -7.34
C ASP A 168 -8.93 -8.90 -6.80
N ILE A 169 -9.63 -8.45 -5.75
CA ILE A 169 -9.50 -7.15 -5.11
C ILE A 169 -8.80 -7.28 -3.75
N GLY A 170 -7.78 -6.45 -3.54
CA GLY A 170 -7.12 -6.26 -2.24
C GLY A 170 -7.24 -4.82 -1.76
N ILE A 171 -7.51 -4.63 -0.47
CA ILE A 171 -7.56 -3.33 0.18
C ILE A 171 -6.51 -3.29 1.29
N VAL A 172 -5.55 -2.38 1.16
CA VAL A 172 -4.49 -2.17 2.15
C VAL A 172 -4.75 -0.88 2.90
N SER A 173 -4.69 -0.94 4.22
CA SER A 173 -4.66 0.25 5.07
C SER A 173 -3.74 0.02 6.26
N PRO A 174 -2.96 1.03 6.69
CA PRO A 174 -2.05 0.88 7.82
C PRO A 174 -2.74 0.91 9.19
N TYR A 175 -4.00 1.36 9.27
CA TYR A 175 -4.71 1.46 10.55
C TYR A 175 -5.69 0.31 10.71
N ARG A 176 -5.52 -0.44 11.82
CA ARG A 176 -6.39 -1.57 12.16
C ARG A 176 -7.87 -1.19 12.19
N LYS A 177 -8.22 -0.02 12.74
CA LYS A 177 -9.63 0.41 12.79
C LYS A 177 -10.20 0.71 11.42
N GLN A 178 -9.42 1.30 10.51
CA GLN A 178 -9.83 1.44 9.10
C GLN A 178 -10.12 0.07 8.47
N VAL A 179 -9.22 -0.90 8.64
CA VAL A 179 -9.40 -2.28 8.14
C VAL A 179 -10.70 -2.90 8.66
N LEU A 180 -10.93 -2.83 9.97
CA LEU A 180 -12.14 -3.40 10.59
C LEU A 180 -13.43 -2.73 10.10
N LYS A 181 -13.45 -1.40 9.99
CA LYS A 181 -14.63 -0.67 9.48
C LYS A 181 -14.89 -0.98 8.01
N ILE A 182 -13.84 -1.09 7.17
CA ILE A 182 -14.01 -1.51 5.77
C ILE A 182 -14.58 -2.92 5.69
N ARG A 183 -14.05 -3.89 6.46
CA ARG A 183 -14.56 -5.26 6.51
C ARG A 183 -16.04 -5.30 6.90
N ALA A 184 -16.41 -4.61 7.98
CA ALA A 184 -17.80 -4.55 8.45
C ALA A 184 -18.76 -3.95 7.40
N MET A 185 -18.32 -2.91 6.68
CA MET A 185 -19.14 -2.29 5.63
C MET A 185 -19.26 -3.16 4.38
N LEU A 186 -18.24 -3.96 4.05
CA LEU A 186 -18.33 -4.94 2.97
C LEU A 186 -19.29 -6.08 3.32
N GLU A 187 -19.20 -6.61 4.54
CA GLU A 187 -20.12 -7.63 5.07
C GLU A 187 -21.57 -7.13 5.07
N LYS A 188 -21.82 -5.90 5.53
CA LYS A 188 -23.15 -5.27 5.49
C LYS A 188 -23.73 -5.18 4.06
N ARG A 189 -22.86 -5.03 3.05
CA ARG A 189 -23.25 -4.98 1.63
C ARG A 189 -23.33 -6.36 0.98
N GLY A 190 -23.12 -7.45 1.72
CA GLY A 190 -23.07 -8.81 1.19
C GLY A 190 -21.88 -9.09 0.28
N ILE A 191 -20.81 -8.27 0.37
CA ILE A 191 -19.60 -8.42 -0.45
C ILE A 191 -18.59 -9.27 0.33
N GLU A 192 -18.57 -10.56 0.03
CA GLU A 192 -17.65 -11.52 0.65
C GLU A 192 -16.45 -11.84 -0.28
N GLY A 193 -15.28 -12.10 0.31
CA GLY A 193 -14.09 -12.56 -0.40
C GLY A 193 -13.10 -11.46 -0.84
N VAL A 194 -13.41 -10.18 -0.60
CA VAL A 194 -12.43 -9.08 -0.76
C VAL A 194 -11.41 -9.16 0.36
N SER A 195 -10.13 -9.18 0.02
CA SER A 195 -9.06 -9.19 1.02
C SER A 195 -8.85 -7.76 1.55
N VAL A 196 -8.92 -7.56 2.86
CA VAL A 196 -8.72 -6.25 3.50
C VAL A 196 -7.74 -6.44 4.66
N GLY A 197 -6.66 -5.66 4.74
CA GLY A 197 -5.61 -5.93 5.73
C GLY A 197 -4.50 -4.88 5.76
N SER A 198 -3.53 -5.10 6.64
CA SER A 198 -2.32 -4.28 6.74
C SER A 198 -1.32 -4.55 5.60
N THR A 199 -0.30 -3.70 5.45
CA THR A 199 0.73 -3.94 4.41
C THR A 199 1.51 -5.23 4.68
N GLU A 200 1.70 -5.55 5.96
CA GLU A 200 2.33 -6.75 6.47
C GLU A 200 1.53 -8.02 6.06
N GLU A 201 0.20 -8.01 6.19
CA GLU A 201 -0.67 -9.13 5.77
C GLU A 201 -0.62 -9.38 4.24
N PHE A 202 -0.41 -8.33 3.46
CA PHE A 202 -0.29 -8.42 2.00
C PHE A 202 1.14 -8.75 1.51
N GLN A 203 2.10 -8.91 2.41
CA GLN A 203 3.45 -9.30 2.01
C GLN A 203 3.45 -10.68 1.36
N GLY A 204 4.03 -10.80 0.17
CA GLY A 204 4.04 -12.05 -0.61
C GLY A 204 2.73 -12.35 -1.33
N GLN A 205 1.63 -11.68 -0.99
CA GLN A 205 0.37 -11.77 -1.73
C GLN A 205 0.36 -10.79 -2.91
N GLU A 206 -0.57 -10.98 -3.83
CA GLU A 206 -0.83 -10.10 -4.97
C GLU A 206 -2.31 -10.17 -5.34
N ARG A 207 -2.84 -9.09 -5.92
CA ARG A 207 -4.23 -9.01 -6.39
C ARG A 207 -4.27 -8.33 -7.74
N LEU A 208 -5.31 -8.60 -8.52
CA LEU A 208 -5.48 -7.97 -9.82
C LEU A 208 -5.63 -6.45 -9.64
N VAL A 209 -6.46 -6.06 -8.66
CA VAL A 209 -6.69 -4.68 -8.26
C VAL A 209 -6.29 -4.49 -6.81
N MET A 210 -5.50 -3.45 -6.54
CA MET A 210 -5.22 -3.01 -5.17
C MET A 210 -5.80 -1.63 -4.92
N ILE A 211 -6.43 -1.46 -3.77
CA ILE A 211 -6.88 -0.18 -3.23
C ILE A 211 -6.07 0.12 -1.98
N ILE A 212 -5.41 1.28 -1.92
CA ILE A 212 -4.68 1.73 -0.74
C ILE A 212 -5.46 2.88 -0.09
N SER A 213 -5.87 2.72 1.17
CA SER A 213 -6.47 3.80 1.97
C SER A 213 -5.45 4.30 2.99
N THR A 214 -5.09 5.57 2.86
CA THR A 214 -4.02 6.18 3.68
C THR A 214 -4.51 6.73 5.02
N VAL A 215 -5.81 6.96 5.16
CA VAL A 215 -6.56 7.45 6.34
C VAL A 215 -6.24 8.90 6.71
N ARG A 216 -4.95 9.24 6.76
CA ARG A 216 -4.47 10.50 7.32
C ARG A 216 -4.79 11.72 6.47
N SER A 217 -5.48 12.66 7.10
CA SER A 217 -5.85 13.96 6.55
C SER A 217 -5.31 15.15 7.34
N ASP A 218 -4.84 14.97 8.58
CA ASP A 218 -4.18 16.02 9.38
C ASP A 218 -2.65 15.88 9.43
N SER A 219 -1.95 16.93 8.98
CA SER A 219 -0.49 17.03 9.02
C SER A 219 0.12 17.08 10.43
N ASN A 220 -0.60 17.59 11.43
CA ASN A 220 -0.12 17.69 12.81
C ASN A 220 -0.12 16.32 13.50
N LEU A 221 -1.10 15.47 13.18
CA LEU A 221 -1.19 14.11 13.70
C LEU A 221 -0.09 13.19 13.13
N LEU A 222 0.53 13.55 12.00
CA LEU A 222 1.69 12.83 11.47
C LEU A 222 2.85 12.79 12.46
N GLN A 223 3.07 13.86 13.22
CA GLN A 223 4.14 13.89 14.24
C GLN A 223 3.92 12.84 15.34
N ASN A 224 2.67 12.62 15.73
CA ASN A 224 2.32 11.59 16.71
C ASN A 224 2.45 10.18 16.13
N ASP A 225 2.14 9.98 14.85
CA ASP A 225 2.36 8.68 14.20
C ASP A 225 3.83 8.25 14.16
N PHE A 226 4.76 9.21 14.07
CA PHE A 226 6.18 8.93 14.22
C PHE A 226 6.52 8.45 15.62
N ARG A 227 5.98 9.11 16.65
CA ARG A 227 6.18 8.69 18.05
C ARG A 227 5.57 7.32 18.34
N HIS A 228 4.48 6.94 17.67
CA HIS A 228 3.79 5.67 17.86
C HIS A 228 4.15 4.58 16.82
N ARG A 229 5.13 4.81 15.94
CA ARG A 229 5.56 3.87 14.87
C ARG A 229 4.45 3.42 13.90
N LEU A 230 3.34 4.15 13.86
CA LEU A 230 2.24 3.94 12.91
C LEU A 230 2.63 4.35 11.47
N GLY A 231 3.78 5.04 11.31
CA GLY A 231 4.29 5.72 10.12
C GLY A 231 4.40 4.93 8.81
N PHE A 232 3.29 4.42 8.31
CA PHE A 232 3.12 3.94 6.93
C PHE A 232 3.50 5.02 5.92
N LEU A 233 3.18 6.28 6.22
CA LEU A 233 3.44 7.39 5.30
C LEU A 233 4.94 7.64 5.05
N LYS A 234 5.81 7.55 6.06
CA LYS A 234 7.27 7.72 5.85
C LYS A 234 8.06 6.42 5.76
N ASN A 235 7.41 5.27 5.95
CA ASN A 235 8.10 3.99 5.78
C ASN A 235 8.18 3.61 4.31
N ARG A 236 9.35 3.87 3.72
CA ARG A 236 9.64 3.57 2.31
C ARG A 236 9.44 2.09 1.94
N LYS A 237 9.78 1.16 2.85
CA LYS A 237 9.60 -0.29 2.64
C LYS A 237 8.11 -0.66 2.56
N ARG A 238 7.26 -0.07 3.42
CA ARG A 238 5.79 -0.25 3.38
C ARG A 238 5.18 0.31 2.09
N PHE A 239 5.58 1.51 1.69
CA PHE A 239 5.17 2.10 0.41
C PHE A 239 5.46 1.15 -0.76
N ASN A 240 6.71 0.66 -0.84
CA ASN A 240 7.14 -0.23 -1.91
C ASN A 240 6.31 -1.52 -1.94
N VAL A 241 6.09 -2.15 -0.78
CA VAL A 241 5.24 -3.35 -0.70
C VAL A 241 3.83 -3.05 -1.18
N ALA A 242 3.16 -2.04 -0.60
CA ALA A 242 1.76 -1.73 -0.89
C ALA A 242 1.50 -1.43 -2.38
N VAL A 243 2.34 -0.60 -3.00
CA VAL A 243 2.22 -0.21 -4.42
C VAL A 243 2.48 -1.40 -5.35
N THR A 244 3.46 -2.25 -5.04
CA THR A 244 3.86 -3.40 -5.89
C THR A 244 3.00 -4.65 -5.74
N ARG A 245 1.87 -4.58 -5.02
CA ARG A 245 0.91 -5.69 -4.90
C ARG A 245 -0.09 -5.77 -6.06
N ALA A 246 -0.30 -4.68 -6.78
CA ALA A 246 -1.26 -4.58 -7.87
C ALA A 246 -0.73 -5.19 -9.16
N LYS A 247 -1.51 -6.03 -9.84
CA LYS A 247 -1.18 -6.51 -11.19
C LYS A 247 -1.62 -5.54 -12.28
N ALA A 248 -2.91 -5.20 -12.28
CA ALA A 248 -3.56 -4.53 -13.40
C ALA A 248 -4.12 -3.16 -13.07
N LEU A 249 -4.42 -2.86 -11.79
CA LEU A 249 -4.93 -1.55 -11.38
C LEU A 249 -4.53 -1.22 -9.95
N LEU A 250 -4.02 -0.02 -9.74
CA LEU A 250 -3.76 0.55 -8.42
C LEU A 250 -4.64 1.78 -8.21
N ILE A 251 -5.44 1.74 -7.15
CA ILE A 251 -6.27 2.86 -6.69
C ILE A 251 -5.73 3.31 -5.34
N ILE A 252 -5.48 4.61 -5.19
CA ILE A 252 -5.00 5.22 -3.95
C ILE A 252 -6.05 6.21 -3.51
N VAL A 253 -6.52 6.07 -2.28
CA VAL A 253 -7.49 6.94 -1.65
C VAL A 253 -6.81 7.60 -0.46
N GLY A 254 -6.71 8.93 -0.49
CA GLY A 254 -5.96 9.65 0.52
C GLY A 254 -5.93 11.15 0.35
N ASN A 255 -5.46 11.85 1.38
CA ASN A 255 -5.30 13.31 1.32
C ASN A 255 -4.00 13.71 0.60
N PRO A 256 -4.05 14.32 -0.59
CA PRO A 256 -2.85 14.65 -1.35
C PRO A 256 -1.95 15.68 -0.64
N PHE A 257 -2.51 16.56 0.19
CA PHE A 257 -1.76 17.58 0.94
C PHE A 257 -0.99 16.99 2.12
N THR A 258 -1.51 15.92 2.72
CA THR A 258 -0.79 15.16 3.75
C THR A 258 0.30 14.31 3.11
N LEU A 259 -0.02 13.64 2.01
CA LEU A 259 0.87 12.71 1.32
C LEU A 259 2.06 13.38 0.63
N ARG A 260 1.94 14.63 0.16
CA ARG A 260 3.08 15.39 -0.42
C ARG A 260 4.23 15.62 0.56
N SER A 261 4.01 15.44 1.87
CA SER A 261 5.05 15.60 2.89
C SER A 261 6.08 14.45 2.88
N ASP A 262 5.74 13.30 2.29
CA ASP A 262 6.65 12.19 2.10
C ASP A 262 7.15 12.10 0.65
N HIS A 263 8.45 11.87 0.48
CA HIS A 263 9.09 11.84 -0.83
C HIS A 263 8.56 10.74 -1.76
N CYS A 264 8.26 9.55 -1.24
CA CYS A 264 7.78 8.43 -2.07
C CYS A 264 6.36 8.70 -2.57
N TRP A 265 5.48 9.15 -1.66
CA TRP A 265 4.11 9.51 -1.99
C TRP A 265 4.03 10.73 -2.91
N GLN A 266 4.85 11.76 -2.66
CA GLN A 266 4.96 12.93 -3.53
C GLN A 266 5.33 12.52 -4.96
N ARG A 267 6.31 11.62 -5.12
CA ARG A 267 6.72 11.16 -6.46
C ARG A 267 5.62 10.40 -7.19
N LEU A 268 4.81 9.64 -6.45
CA LEU A 268 3.65 8.94 -6.99
C LEU A 268 2.52 9.89 -7.37
N LEU A 269 2.24 10.89 -6.53
CA LEU A 269 1.31 11.98 -6.82
C LEU A 269 1.69 12.73 -8.11
N GLU A 270 2.97 13.09 -8.26
CA GLU A 270 3.49 13.74 -9.47
C GLU A 270 3.30 12.88 -10.72
N LEU A 271 3.54 11.56 -10.62
CA LEU A 271 3.29 10.63 -11.72
C LEU A 271 1.80 10.60 -12.08
N CYS A 272 0.93 10.44 -11.09
CA CYS A 272 -0.51 10.44 -11.30
C CYS A 272 -0.98 11.76 -11.94
N ARG A 273 -0.43 12.90 -11.51
CA ARG A 273 -0.70 14.21 -12.13
C ARG A 273 -0.27 14.24 -13.59
N LYS A 274 0.98 13.88 -13.89
CA LYS A 274 1.53 13.87 -15.25
C LYS A 274 0.74 12.95 -16.18
N LYS A 275 0.25 11.81 -15.66
CA LYS A 275 -0.56 10.86 -16.41
C LYS A 275 -2.04 11.22 -16.47
N GLY A 276 -2.52 12.24 -15.75
CA GLY A 276 -3.94 12.59 -15.72
C GLY A 276 -4.78 11.55 -14.97
N ALA A 277 -4.20 10.91 -13.96
CA ALA A 277 -4.79 9.87 -13.12
C ALA A 277 -5.31 10.39 -11.76
N LEU A 278 -5.42 11.72 -11.60
CA LEU A 278 -5.96 12.35 -10.40
C LEU A 278 -7.49 12.51 -10.51
N CYS A 279 -8.20 12.25 -9.41
CA CYS A 279 -9.62 12.56 -9.25
C CYS A 279 -9.94 12.94 -7.80
N GLY A 280 -11.18 13.38 -7.53
CA GLY A 280 -11.59 13.84 -6.20
C GLY A 280 -11.19 15.29 -5.95
N VAL A 281 -10.58 15.57 -4.79
CA VAL A 281 -10.15 16.92 -4.43
C VAL A 281 -9.07 17.41 -5.42
N PRO A 282 -9.25 18.60 -6.03
CA PRO A 282 -8.26 19.15 -6.95
C PRO A 282 -6.96 19.45 -6.21
N TYR A 283 -5.88 18.83 -6.67
CA TYR A 283 -4.53 19.08 -6.19
C TYR A 283 -3.84 20.06 -7.15
N ASN A 284 -3.93 21.35 -6.83
CA ASN A 284 -3.19 22.40 -7.52
C ASN A 284 -2.00 22.83 -6.62
N ASP A 285 -0.84 23.07 -7.21
CA ASP A 285 0.39 23.48 -6.50
C ASP A 285 0.29 24.87 -5.83
N GLY A 286 -0.84 25.57 -5.95
CA GLY A 286 -1.07 26.88 -5.36
C GLY A 286 -1.48 26.82 -3.88
N GLU A 287 -0.72 27.51 -3.03
CA GLU A 287 -0.95 27.67 -1.59
C GLU A 287 -2.30 28.34 -1.21
N GLU A 288 -3.08 28.78 -2.18
CA GLU A 288 -4.35 29.51 -1.98
C GLU A 288 -5.54 28.64 -1.53
N TYR A 289 -5.53 27.32 -1.78
CA TYR A 289 -6.72 26.49 -1.56
C TYR A 289 -6.93 26.04 -0.11
N MET A 290 -5.90 26.12 0.74
CA MET A 290 -5.95 25.67 2.15
C MET A 290 -6.84 26.54 3.05
N ARG A 291 -7.21 27.76 2.61
CA ARG A 291 -8.11 28.65 3.38
C ARG A 291 -9.60 28.47 3.08
N ASP A 292 -9.96 27.92 1.92
CA ASP A 292 -11.34 27.96 1.39
C ASP A 292 -12.08 26.59 1.48
N LEU A 293 -11.39 25.53 1.94
CA LEU A 293 -11.96 24.19 2.02
C LEU A 293 -13.00 24.01 3.14
N GLY A 294 -12.92 24.78 4.23
CA GLY A 294 -13.87 24.70 5.34
C GLY A 294 -15.31 25.05 4.95
N ASP A 295 -15.47 26.02 4.05
CA ASP A 295 -16.79 26.54 3.64
C ASP A 295 -17.42 25.79 2.46
N ARG A 296 -16.60 25.13 1.63
CA ARG A 296 -17.09 24.42 0.42
C ARG A 296 -17.73 23.06 0.72
N PHE A 297 -17.34 22.38 1.80
CA PHE A 297 -17.96 21.09 2.18
C PHE A 297 -19.44 21.22 2.58
N ALA A 298 -19.83 22.36 3.15
CA ALA A 298 -21.24 22.63 3.48
C ALA A 298 -22.10 22.91 2.23
N LYS A 299 -21.48 23.41 1.14
CA LYS A 299 -22.20 23.87 -0.07
C LYS A 299 -22.32 22.83 -1.18
N ALA A 300 -21.46 21.81 -1.24
CA ALA A 300 -21.38 20.93 -2.40
C ALA A 300 -22.32 19.70 -2.37
N GLY A 301 -22.79 19.24 -1.21
CA GLY A 301 -23.77 18.14 -1.14
C GLY A 301 -23.38 16.85 -1.88
N ILE A 302 -22.08 16.56 -2.04
CA ILE A 302 -21.59 15.35 -2.71
C ILE A 302 -21.18 14.32 -1.65
N GLY A 303 -21.82 13.15 -1.73
CA GLY A 303 -21.68 12.02 -0.82
C GLY A 303 -23.03 11.77 -0.17
N GLU A 304 -23.63 10.61 -0.42
CA GLU A 304 -24.86 10.22 0.26
C GLU A 304 -24.72 10.51 1.76
N VAL A 305 -25.72 11.26 2.27
CA VAL A 305 -25.95 11.45 3.70
C VAL A 305 -25.84 10.07 4.33
N PHE A 306 -25.02 9.93 5.39
CA PHE A 306 -24.93 8.65 6.08
C PHE A 306 -26.36 8.18 6.38
N SER A 307 -26.73 7.00 5.92
CA SER A 307 -27.97 6.42 6.42
C SER A 307 -27.84 6.32 7.94
N LEU A 308 -28.95 6.44 8.67
CA LEU A 308 -28.95 6.25 10.12
C LEU A 308 -28.23 4.95 10.51
N GLU A 309 -28.36 3.92 9.68
CA GLU A 309 -27.70 2.63 9.87
C GLU A 309 -26.19 2.65 9.63
N ASP A 310 -25.66 3.49 8.73
CA ASP A 310 -24.22 3.63 8.55
C ASP A 310 -23.59 4.36 9.73
N GLU A 311 -24.27 5.39 10.26
CA GLU A 311 -23.84 6.03 11.50
C GLU A 311 -23.79 5.04 12.67
N LEU A 312 -24.71 4.09 12.74
CA LEU A 312 -24.73 3.06 13.78
C LEU A 312 -23.50 2.12 13.68
N VAL A 313 -23.03 1.80 12.47
CA VAL A 313 -21.77 1.05 12.26
C VAL A 313 -20.57 1.87 12.73
N PHE A 314 -20.52 3.17 12.39
CA PHE A 314 -19.42 4.05 12.81
C PHE A 314 -19.42 4.32 14.32
N LYS A 315 -20.60 4.40 14.96
CA LYS A 315 -20.80 4.54 16.41
C LYS A 315 -20.60 3.23 17.19
N GLY A 316 -20.38 2.10 16.50
CA GLY A 316 -20.08 0.81 17.13
C GLY A 316 -21.27 0.11 17.78
N GLN A 317 -22.50 0.44 17.35
CA GLN A 317 -23.74 -0.14 17.91
C GLN A 317 -24.21 -1.41 17.17
N ILE A 318 -23.54 -1.79 16.08
CA ILE A 318 -23.74 -3.07 15.40
C ILE A 318 -22.54 -3.98 15.75
N PRO A 319 -22.77 -5.14 16.41
CA PRO A 319 -21.70 -6.03 16.80
C PRO A 319 -21.02 -6.64 15.57
N ILE A 320 -19.70 -6.58 15.53
CA ILE A 320 -18.89 -7.32 14.55
C ILE A 320 -19.06 -8.80 14.86
N THR A 321 -19.58 -9.59 13.92
CA THR A 321 -19.91 -11.00 14.11
C THR A 321 -18.68 -11.79 14.56
N GLN A 322 -18.82 -12.69 15.54
CA GLN A 322 -17.73 -13.49 16.12
C GLN A 322 -16.92 -14.31 15.09
N LYS A 323 -17.47 -14.56 13.89
CA LYS A 323 -16.76 -15.18 12.76
C LYS A 323 -15.54 -14.38 12.27
N THR A 324 -15.49 -13.06 12.55
CA THR A 324 -14.40 -12.17 12.17
C THR A 324 -13.23 -12.14 13.16
N LEU A 325 -13.38 -12.83 14.31
CA LEU A 325 -12.38 -12.89 15.39
C LEU A 325 -11.55 -14.19 15.40
N GLN A 326 -11.86 -15.16 14.54
CA GLN A 326 -11.10 -16.42 14.46
C GLN A 326 -9.93 -16.30 13.48
N GLU A 327 -8.82 -15.82 14.04
CA GLU A 327 -7.47 -16.40 13.99
C GLU A 327 -6.48 -15.27 14.29
N GLU A 328 -6.24 -14.93 15.55
CA GLU A 328 -4.98 -14.31 15.98
C GLU A 328 -4.82 -14.35 17.52
N PRO A 329 -3.62 -14.62 18.04
CA PRO A 329 -3.39 -14.92 19.47
C PRO A 329 -3.58 -13.73 20.42
N GLN A 330 -4.02 -14.05 21.64
CA GLN A 330 -4.43 -13.14 22.75
C GLN A 330 -3.48 -11.98 23.07
N TRP A 331 -2.19 -12.06 22.74
CA TRP A 331 -1.21 -11.04 23.12
C TRP A 331 -1.29 -9.72 22.32
N ARG A 332 -2.18 -9.60 21.33
CA ARG A 332 -2.41 -8.34 20.57
C ARG A 332 -3.37 -7.36 21.26
N GLU A 333 -4.08 -7.77 22.31
CA GLU A 333 -5.08 -6.93 22.98
C GLU A 333 -4.48 -5.95 24.01
N GLU A 334 -3.20 -6.11 24.38
CA GLU A 334 -2.52 -5.23 25.34
C GLU A 334 -1.83 -4.01 24.66
N LEU A 335 -2.60 -3.24 23.88
CA LEU A 335 -2.18 -1.96 23.28
C LEU A 335 -3.16 -0.82 23.53
#